data_AF-A0A1E5SRV8-F1
#
_entry.id   AF-A0A1E5SRV8-F1
#
_cell.length_a   1.000
_cell.length_b   1.000
_cell.length_c   1.000
_cell.angle_alpha   90.00
_cell.angle_beta   90.00
_cell.angle_gamma   90.00
#
_symmetry.space_group_name_H-M   'P 1'
#
loop_
_entity.id
_entity.type
_entity.pdbx_description
1 polymer ?
#
loop_
_entity_poly.entity_id
_entity_poly.type
_entity_poly.pdbx_seq_one_letter_code
_entity_poly.pdbx_strand_id
1 'polypeptide(L)'
;METSISNEKLRSIAGALLNNLYLDQEVPKEKLAELTFESEFQSLLEPQEKLIKMSKKEHIDSFFKDGTLRLGTFKDYQKSENEEIGDKSEGCLLVIGRNSKRTGIAHISSGFNNFVFCCFDGEADQTLVGKFDYDDYFFIDNPNGFAQAIADRLPCPNIYRSRCVYRNDKVLVGTPPPNFNFYKMSHELRNLVNWGQYFIKPVRFSHQKEYRFIWELDEDIDEPFLMKCPEAVEYCSRPAY
;
A
#
# COMPACT_ATOMS: atom_id res chain seq x y z
N MET A 1 21.88 -14.13 27.84
CA MET A 1 22.37 -14.17 26.45
C MET A 1 21.36 -13.46 25.58
N GLU A 2 21.47 -12.13 25.47
CA GLU A 2 20.73 -11.35 24.48
C GLU A 2 21.35 -11.60 23.11
N THR A 3 20.61 -12.22 22.19
CA THR A 3 21.11 -12.58 20.86
C THR A 3 20.18 -12.07 19.75
N SER A 4 19.49 -10.96 20.01
CA SER A 4 18.78 -10.23 18.95
C SER A 4 19.71 -9.21 18.30
N ILE A 5 19.87 -9.29 16.98
CA ILE A 5 20.58 -8.28 16.18
C ILE A 5 20.00 -6.89 16.48
N SER A 6 20.85 -5.92 16.79
CA SER A 6 20.43 -4.54 17.10
C SER A 6 19.77 -3.87 15.89
N ASN A 7 18.94 -2.86 16.12
CA ASN A 7 18.32 -2.10 15.03
C ASN A 7 19.39 -1.44 14.13
N GLU A 8 20.48 -0.93 14.70
CA GLU A 8 21.60 -0.37 13.94
C GLU A 8 22.21 -1.39 12.98
N LYS A 9 22.44 -2.63 13.45
CA LYS A 9 22.96 -3.69 12.59
C LYS A 9 21.94 -4.14 11.54
N LEU A 10 20.64 -4.13 11.85
CA LEU A 10 19.59 -4.38 10.85
C LEU A 10 19.58 -3.31 9.75
N ARG A 11 19.70 -2.03 10.11
CA ARG A 11 19.80 -0.92 9.14
C ARG A 11 20.99 -1.10 8.21
N SER A 12 22.13 -1.53 8.75
CA SER A 12 23.33 -1.84 7.97
C SER A 12 23.08 -3.02 7.02
N ILE A 13 22.56 -4.15 7.50
CA ILE A 13 22.31 -5.33 6.65
C ILE A 13 21.30 -5.01 5.54
N ALA A 14 20.17 -4.38 5.88
CA ALA A 14 19.17 -3.98 4.90
C ALA A 14 19.72 -2.96 3.90
N GLY A 15 20.50 -1.98 4.38
CA GLY A 15 21.18 -1.01 3.53
C GLY A 15 22.12 -1.65 2.53
N ALA A 16 22.92 -2.63 2.97
CA ALA A 16 23.78 -3.40 2.08
C ALA A 16 22.98 -4.15 0.99
N LEU A 17 21.89 -4.83 1.37
CA LEU A 17 21.05 -5.56 0.43
C LEU A 17 20.39 -4.63 -0.62
N LEU A 18 19.83 -3.50 -0.19
CA LEU A 18 19.20 -2.53 -1.08
C LEU A 18 20.20 -1.89 -2.05
N ASN A 19 21.46 -1.76 -1.64
CA ASN A 19 22.52 -1.13 -2.42
C ASN A 19 23.47 -2.12 -3.11
N ASN A 20 23.15 -3.43 -3.12
CA ASN A 20 24.00 -4.49 -3.67
C ASN A 20 25.46 -4.47 -3.15
N LEU A 21 25.62 -4.22 -1.85
CA LEU A 21 26.92 -4.25 -1.16
C LEU A 21 27.14 -5.61 -0.47
N TYR A 22 28.40 -5.94 -0.21
CA TYR A 22 28.74 -7.12 0.56
C TYR A 22 28.38 -6.94 2.05
N LEU A 23 27.85 -8.00 2.68
CA LEU A 23 27.36 -7.96 4.07
C LEU A 23 28.48 -7.90 5.13
N ASP A 24 29.70 -8.25 4.74
CA ASP A 24 30.91 -8.24 5.58
C ASP A 24 31.66 -6.89 5.54
N GLN A 25 31.20 -5.95 4.71
CA GLN A 25 31.77 -4.61 4.61
C GLN A 25 31.01 -3.60 5.47
N GLU A 26 31.71 -2.54 5.88
CA GLU A 26 31.07 -1.39 6.52
C GLU A 26 30.15 -0.69 5.52
N VAL A 27 28.90 -0.47 5.92
CA VAL A 27 27.91 0.21 5.09
C VAL A 27 28.02 1.71 5.36
N PRO A 28 28.25 2.55 4.33
CA PRO A 28 28.27 4.00 4.50
C PRO A 28 27.00 4.51 5.19
N LYS A 29 27.11 5.54 6.04
CA LYS A 29 26.00 6.01 6.87
C LYS A 29 24.79 6.45 6.04
N GLU A 30 25.04 7.03 4.88
CA GLU A 30 24.05 7.46 3.90
C GLU A 30 23.34 6.31 3.17
N LYS A 31 23.87 5.08 3.27
CA LYS A 31 23.29 3.86 2.71
C LYS A 31 22.64 2.96 3.77
N LEU A 32 22.60 3.39 5.03
CA LEU A 32 21.88 2.68 6.08
C LEU A 32 20.38 2.76 5.81
N ALA A 33 19.71 1.61 5.75
CA ALA A 33 18.28 1.59 5.48
C ALA A 33 17.48 2.28 6.58
N GLU A 34 16.38 2.89 6.17
CA GLU A 34 15.28 3.27 7.05
C GLU A 34 14.40 2.04 7.33
N LEU A 35 14.09 1.79 8.60
CA LEU A 35 13.26 0.65 9.01
C LEU A 35 11.84 1.11 9.31
N THR A 36 10.87 0.32 8.89
CA THR A 36 9.46 0.45 9.27
C THR A 36 9.07 -0.73 10.14
N PHE A 37 8.36 -0.50 11.23
CA PHE A 37 7.89 -1.54 12.14
C PHE A 37 6.39 -1.78 11.95
N GLU A 38 5.96 -3.03 12.10
CA GLU A 38 4.54 -3.43 11.99
C GLU A 38 3.61 -2.61 12.91
N SER A 39 4.08 -2.22 14.10
CA SER A 39 3.31 -1.39 15.03
C SER A 39 2.92 -0.02 14.47
N GLU A 40 3.63 0.48 13.46
CA GLU A 40 3.38 1.80 12.87
C GLU A 40 2.09 1.85 12.03
N PHE A 41 1.55 0.69 11.61
CA PHE A 41 0.31 0.63 10.83
C PHE A 41 -0.96 0.65 11.71
N GLN A 42 -0.84 0.34 13.00
CA GLN A 42 -2.00 0.15 13.89
C GLN A 42 -2.87 1.41 14.05
N SER A 43 -2.30 2.60 13.88
CA SER A 43 -3.00 3.89 14.01
C SER A 43 -3.41 4.52 12.68
N LEU A 44 -3.23 3.80 11.56
CA LEU A 44 -3.40 4.34 10.21
C LEU A 44 -4.63 3.80 9.47
N LEU A 45 -5.47 3.01 10.15
CA LEU A 45 -6.67 2.42 9.55
C LEU A 45 -7.71 3.47 9.19
N GLU A 46 -7.96 4.40 10.10
CA GLU A 46 -8.97 5.44 9.87
C GLU A 46 -8.35 6.65 9.15
N PRO A 47 -9.10 7.26 8.21
CA PRO A 47 -8.69 8.51 7.61
C PRO A 47 -8.66 9.62 8.66
N GLN A 48 -7.78 10.61 8.46
CA GLN A 48 -7.72 11.79 9.34
C GLN A 48 -8.73 12.85 8.95
N GLU A 49 -9.01 12.96 7.66
CA GLU A 49 -9.89 13.96 7.08
C GLU A 49 -10.92 13.26 6.16
N LYS A 50 -11.38 13.97 5.12
CA LYS A 50 -12.25 13.39 4.09
C LYS A 50 -11.40 12.62 3.10
N LEU A 51 -11.89 11.44 2.71
CA LEU A 51 -11.31 10.70 1.60
C LEU A 51 -11.83 11.24 0.28
N ILE A 52 -10.90 11.59 -0.59
CA ILE A 52 -11.17 12.18 -1.90
C ILE A 52 -10.69 11.21 -2.97
N LYS A 53 -11.58 10.89 -3.92
CA LYS A 53 -11.20 10.23 -5.16
C LYS A 53 -11.11 11.27 -6.28
N MET A 54 -9.90 11.52 -6.75
CA MET A 54 -9.63 12.36 -7.93
C MET A 54 -9.65 11.51 -9.20
N SER A 55 -10.21 12.05 -10.28
CA SER A 55 -10.29 11.37 -11.58
C SER A 55 -10.68 12.35 -12.70
N LYS A 56 -10.67 11.88 -13.95
CA LYS A 56 -11.36 12.59 -15.04
C LYS A 56 -12.86 12.68 -14.77
N LYS A 57 -13.46 13.82 -15.10
CA LYS A 57 -14.88 14.16 -14.91
C LYS A 57 -15.81 13.11 -15.50
N GLU A 58 -15.53 12.65 -16.71
CA GLU A 58 -16.33 11.61 -17.38
C GLU A 58 -16.42 10.30 -16.58
N HIS A 59 -15.36 9.92 -15.86
CA HIS A 59 -15.36 8.72 -15.01
C HIS A 59 -16.16 8.96 -13.72
N ILE A 60 -16.07 10.16 -13.13
CA ILE A 60 -16.87 10.53 -11.96
C ILE A 60 -18.37 10.59 -12.34
N ASP A 61 -18.68 11.17 -13.50
CA ASP A 61 -20.04 11.21 -14.03
C ASP A 61 -20.58 9.82 -14.29
N SER A 62 -19.77 8.89 -14.82
CA SER A 62 -20.17 7.49 -14.94
C SER A 62 -20.38 6.84 -13.57
N PHE A 63 -19.50 7.07 -12.61
CA PHE A 63 -19.63 6.53 -11.25
C PHE A 63 -20.96 6.94 -10.60
N PHE A 64 -21.31 8.23 -10.59
CA PHE A 64 -22.58 8.69 -10.00
C PHE A 64 -23.81 8.34 -10.84
N LYS A 65 -23.65 8.03 -12.13
CA LYS A 65 -24.76 7.65 -13.01
C LYS A 65 -25.15 6.18 -12.83
N ASP A 66 -24.18 5.27 -12.79
CA ASP A 66 -24.44 3.83 -12.80
C ASP A 66 -23.47 2.99 -11.95
N GLY A 67 -22.66 3.63 -11.11
CA GLY A 67 -21.69 2.97 -10.24
C GLY A 67 -20.46 2.45 -10.98
N THR A 68 -20.20 2.89 -12.21
CA THR A 68 -18.99 2.45 -12.94
C THR A 68 -17.73 2.96 -12.26
N LEU A 69 -16.84 2.05 -11.88
CA LEU A 69 -15.54 2.35 -11.25
C LEU A 69 -14.45 1.41 -11.76
N ARG A 70 -13.21 1.92 -11.80
CA ARG A 70 -12.02 1.16 -12.16
C ARG A 70 -11.22 0.83 -10.91
N LEU A 71 -10.96 -0.46 -10.70
CA LEU A 71 -10.01 -0.96 -9.72
C LEU A 71 -8.67 -1.21 -10.41
N GLY A 72 -7.59 -0.64 -9.89
CA GLY A 72 -6.23 -0.86 -10.40
C GLY A 72 -5.62 -2.14 -9.83
N THR A 73 -4.43 -2.49 -10.30
CA THR A 73 -3.56 -3.53 -9.73
C THR A 73 -2.18 -2.92 -9.48
N PHE A 74 -1.34 -3.55 -8.63
CA PHE A 74 0.04 -3.06 -8.49
C PHE A 74 0.81 -3.10 -9.81
N LYS A 75 0.55 -4.10 -10.65
CA LYS A 75 1.16 -4.22 -11.98
C LYS A 75 0.72 -3.11 -12.92
N ASP A 76 -0.55 -2.70 -12.86
CA ASP A 76 -1.07 -1.54 -13.58
C ASP A 76 -0.34 -0.25 -13.16
N TYR A 77 -0.20 -0.01 -11.85
CA TYR A 77 0.53 1.15 -11.34
C TYR A 77 2.02 1.16 -11.70
N GLN A 78 2.69 0.00 -11.69
CA GLN A 78 4.09 -0.11 -12.12
C GLN A 78 4.31 0.26 -13.60
N LYS A 79 3.30 0.06 -14.46
CA LYS A 79 3.36 0.34 -15.90
C LYS A 79 3.01 1.78 -16.25
N SER A 80 2.45 2.56 -15.33
CA SER A 80 2.04 3.94 -15.60
C SER A 80 3.22 4.84 -15.99
N GLU A 81 3.09 5.57 -17.10
CA GLU A 81 4.08 6.55 -17.55
C GLU A 81 4.03 7.86 -16.77
N ASN A 82 2.89 8.17 -16.14
CA ASN A 82 2.78 9.34 -15.27
C ASN A 82 3.59 9.10 -13.99
N GLU A 83 4.62 9.92 -13.73
CA GLU A 83 5.53 9.78 -12.57
C GLU A 83 4.85 9.93 -11.21
N GLU A 84 3.69 10.60 -11.14
CA GLU A 84 2.86 10.71 -9.94
C GLU A 84 2.11 9.41 -9.66
N ILE A 85 1.83 8.60 -10.68
CA ILE A 85 1.09 7.35 -10.55
C ILE A 85 2.05 6.14 -10.56
N GLY A 86 3.14 6.25 -11.33
CA GLY A 86 4.12 5.22 -11.59
C GLY A 86 5.08 5.00 -10.43
N ASP A 87 4.87 3.92 -9.68
CA ASP A 87 5.86 3.40 -8.74
C ASP A 87 6.31 1.99 -9.15
N LYS A 88 7.51 1.92 -9.73
CA LYS A 88 8.17 0.67 -10.15
C LYS A 88 8.45 -0.30 -8.98
N SER A 89 8.38 0.20 -7.75
CA SER A 89 8.58 -0.58 -6.52
C SER A 89 7.28 -1.00 -5.84
N GLU A 90 6.10 -0.77 -6.43
CA GLU A 90 4.83 -1.25 -5.88
C GLU A 90 4.83 -2.76 -5.70
N GLY A 91 4.26 -3.26 -4.60
CA GLY A 91 4.24 -4.69 -4.29
C GLY A 91 5.60 -5.31 -3.93
N CYS A 92 6.70 -4.53 -3.90
CA CYS A 92 8.04 -4.99 -3.54
C CYS A 92 8.47 -4.43 -2.18
N LEU A 93 9.03 -5.27 -1.31
CA LEU A 93 9.69 -4.83 -0.09
C LEU A 93 10.77 -5.80 0.41
N LEU A 94 11.64 -5.30 1.28
CA LEU A 94 12.51 -6.13 2.11
C LEU A 94 11.83 -6.39 3.45
N VAL A 95 11.61 -7.66 3.81
CA VAL A 95 11.05 -8.06 5.10
C VAL A 95 12.15 -8.59 6.00
N ILE A 96 12.17 -8.12 7.23
CA ILE A 96 13.00 -8.61 8.32
C ILE A 96 12.07 -9.17 9.40
N GLY A 97 12.08 -10.48 9.60
CA GLY A 97 11.47 -11.08 10.78
C GLY A 97 12.52 -11.29 11.86
N ARG A 98 12.29 -10.77 13.06
CA ARG A 98 13.18 -10.94 14.21
C ARG A 98 12.43 -11.44 15.43
N ASN A 99 12.92 -12.51 16.04
CA ASN A 99 12.48 -12.95 17.36
C ASN A 99 13.68 -13.24 18.27
N SER A 100 13.42 -13.73 19.48
CA SER A 100 14.46 -14.00 20.49
C SER A 100 15.48 -15.06 20.09
N LYS A 101 15.23 -15.85 19.04
CA LYS A 101 16.09 -16.96 18.61
C LYS A 101 16.71 -16.75 17.23
N ARG A 102 16.04 -16.03 16.33
CA ARG A 102 16.38 -15.96 14.90
C ARG A 102 16.04 -14.61 14.30
N THR A 103 16.83 -14.22 13.32
CA THR A 103 16.52 -13.15 12.37
C THR A 103 16.56 -13.73 10.97
N GLY A 104 15.52 -13.47 10.19
CA GLY A 104 15.45 -13.81 8.77
C GLY A 104 15.17 -12.57 7.95
N ILE A 105 15.75 -12.50 6.75
CA ILE A 105 15.59 -11.38 5.83
C ILE A 105 15.23 -11.95 4.46
N ALA A 106 14.23 -11.38 3.81
CA ALA A 106 13.79 -11.79 2.49
C ALA A 106 13.38 -10.57 1.67
N HIS A 107 13.76 -10.55 0.39
CA HIS A 107 13.19 -9.62 -0.58
C HIS A 107 11.94 -10.27 -1.18
N ILE A 108 10.80 -9.62 -1.07
CA ILE A 108 9.50 -10.17 -1.43
C ILE A 108 8.84 -9.25 -2.44
N SER A 109 8.35 -9.85 -3.53
CA SER A 109 7.44 -9.24 -4.49
C SER A 109 6.13 -10.01 -4.41
N SER A 110 5.04 -9.36 -4.02
CA SER A 110 3.73 -10.00 -3.94
C SER A 110 2.59 -9.00 -4.13
N GLY A 111 1.36 -9.45 -3.89
CA GLY A 111 0.15 -8.68 -4.09
C GLY A 111 -0.42 -8.72 -5.51
N PHE A 112 0.02 -9.71 -6.31
CA PHE A 112 -0.48 -9.96 -7.65
C PHE A 112 -1.96 -10.36 -7.68
N ASN A 113 -2.55 -10.72 -6.54
CA ASN A 113 -3.95 -11.07 -6.39
C ASN A 113 -4.81 -9.94 -5.81
N ASN A 114 -4.38 -8.67 -5.90
CA ASN A 114 -5.07 -7.55 -5.26
C ASN A 114 -5.59 -6.51 -6.24
N PHE A 115 -6.86 -6.16 -6.08
CA PHE A 115 -7.37 -4.89 -6.57
C PHE A 115 -7.02 -3.77 -5.61
N VAL A 116 -6.64 -2.63 -6.17
CA VAL A 116 -6.18 -1.46 -5.44
C VAL A 116 -7.01 -0.24 -5.87
N PHE A 117 -7.52 0.50 -4.90
CA PHE A 117 -8.19 1.77 -5.13
C PHE A 117 -7.61 2.85 -4.23
N CYS A 118 -6.91 3.79 -4.85
CA CYS A 118 -6.22 4.87 -4.16
C CYS A 118 -7.09 6.13 -4.07
N CYS A 119 -7.08 6.74 -2.90
CA CYS A 119 -7.73 8.00 -2.55
C CYS A 119 -6.72 8.93 -1.89
N PHE A 120 -7.06 10.21 -1.82
CA PHE A 120 -6.35 11.24 -1.08
C PHE A 120 -7.03 11.45 0.28
N ASP A 121 -6.26 11.42 1.38
CA ASP A 121 -6.75 11.75 2.73
C ASP A 121 -6.36 13.20 3.06
N GLY A 122 -7.30 14.12 2.84
CA GLY A 122 -7.09 15.54 3.07
C GLY A 122 -8.14 16.43 2.43
N GLU A 123 -7.82 17.73 2.34
CA GLU A 123 -8.66 18.70 1.64
C GLU A 123 -8.41 18.74 0.13
N ALA A 124 -9.47 19.00 -0.63
CA ALA A 124 -9.39 19.12 -2.08
C ALA A 124 -8.61 20.37 -2.49
N ASP A 125 -7.59 20.21 -3.33
CA ASP A 125 -6.84 21.29 -3.97
C ASP A 125 -6.79 21.05 -5.47
N GLN A 126 -7.32 21.98 -6.27
CA GLN A 126 -7.33 21.89 -7.73
C GLN A 126 -5.90 21.80 -8.31
N THR A 127 -4.91 22.40 -7.64
CA THR A 127 -3.51 22.28 -8.03
C THR A 127 -3.03 20.84 -7.90
N LEU A 128 -3.43 20.15 -6.83
CA LEU A 128 -3.10 18.74 -6.61
C LEU A 128 -3.84 17.83 -7.60
N VAL A 129 -5.14 18.07 -7.84
CA VAL A 129 -5.94 17.33 -8.82
C VAL A 129 -5.26 17.38 -10.21
N GLY A 130 -4.80 18.57 -10.62
CA GLY A 130 -4.11 18.77 -11.89
C GLY A 130 -2.76 18.04 -12.01
N LYS A 131 -2.05 17.76 -10.91
CA LYS A 131 -0.77 17.01 -10.95
C LYS A 131 -0.94 15.58 -11.46
N PHE A 132 -2.10 14.99 -11.23
CA PHE A 132 -2.42 13.64 -11.70
C PHE A 132 -3.05 13.64 -13.10
N ASP A 133 -3.08 14.79 -13.78
CA ASP A 133 -3.86 15.00 -14.99
C ASP A 133 -5.34 14.63 -14.77
N TYR A 134 -5.91 15.03 -13.64
CA TYR A 134 -7.35 14.93 -13.38
C TYR A 134 -8.00 16.31 -13.43
N ASP A 135 -9.32 16.35 -13.56
CA ASP A 135 -10.11 17.58 -13.67
C ASP A 135 -11.36 17.60 -12.77
N ASP A 136 -11.58 16.55 -11.97
CA ASP A 136 -12.70 16.46 -11.05
C ASP A 136 -12.39 15.52 -9.86
N TYR A 137 -13.24 15.54 -8.84
CA TYR A 137 -13.14 14.65 -7.67
C TYR A 137 -14.48 14.42 -6.97
N PHE A 138 -14.54 13.39 -6.13
CA PHE A 138 -15.66 13.14 -5.23
C PHE A 138 -15.20 12.70 -3.84
N PHE A 139 -16.10 12.77 -2.86
CA PHE A 139 -15.83 12.37 -1.48
C PHE A 139 -16.37 10.96 -1.20
N ILE A 140 -15.61 10.19 -0.42
CA ILE A 140 -16.07 8.93 0.19
C ILE A 140 -16.42 9.24 1.65
N ASP A 141 -17.71 9.37 1.93
CA ASP A 141 -18.23 9.80 3.23
C ASP A 141 -18.26 8.66 4.25
N ASN A 142 -18.37 7.42 3.77
CA ASN A 142 -18.31 6.22 4.59
C ASN A 142 -17.34 5.19 3.98
N PRO A 143 -16.06 5.22 4.36
CA PRO A 143 -15.04 4.31 3.83
C PRO A 143 -15.37 2.83 4.03
N ASN A 144 -15.98 2.46 5.17
CA ASN A 144 -16.36 1.08 5.46
C ASN A 144 -17.49 0.60 4.55
N GLY A 145 -18.56 1.41 4.43
CA GLY A 145 -19.69 1.10 3.54
C GLY A 145 -19.25 0.99 2.09
N PHE A 146 -18.43 1.94 1.62
CA PHE A 146 -17.86 1.94 0.28
C PHE A 146 -17.04 0.67 0.01
N ALA A 147 -16.13 0.32 0.93
CA ALA A 147 -15.28 -0.86 0.79
C ALA A 147 -16.10 -2.17 0.74
N GLN A 148 -17.12 -2.26 1.60
CA GLN A 148 -18.00 -3.43 1.68
C GLN A 148 -18.87 -3.58 0.43
N ALA A 149 -19.45 -2.48 -0.09
CA ALA A 149 -20.28 -2.52 -1.30
C ALA A 149 -19.52 -3.10 -2.51
N ILE A 150 -18.24 -2.72 -2.65
CA ILE A 150 -17.37 -3.28 -3.68
C ILE A 150 -17.05 -4.76 -3.39
N ALA A 151 -16.76 -5.10 -2.14
CA ALA A 151 -16.43 -6.46 -1.74
C ALA A 151 -17.59 -7.43 -1.98
N ASP A 152 -18.84 -7.01 -1.77
CA ASP A 152 -20.03 -7.84 -2.02
C ASP A 152 -20.19 -8.22 -3.51
N ARG A 153 -19.45 -7.57 -4.42
CA ARG A 153 -19.43 -7.84 -5.86
C ARG A 153 -18.17 -8.57 -6.32
N LEU A 154 -17.24 -8.87 -5.42
CA LEU A 154 -15.97 -9.54 -5.71
C LEU A 154 -15.84 -10.83 -4.89
N PRO A 155 -15.17 -11.87 -5.41
CA PRO A 155 -14.82 -13.04 -4.62
C PRO A 155 -13.58 -12.75 -3.74
N CYS A 156 -13.66 -11.72 -2.89
CA CYS A 156 -12.54 -11.29 -2.06
C CYS A 156 -12.71 -11.77 -0.61
N PRO A 157 -11.88 -12.71 -0.11
CA PRO A 157 -11.92 -13.13 1.29
C PRO A 157 -11.50 -12.04 2.27
N ASN A 158 -10.67 -11.07 1.83
CA ASN A 158 -10.10 -10.06 2.70
C ASN A 158 -10.19 -8.66 2.08
N ILE A 159 -10.48 -7.67 2.95
CA ILE A 159 -10.46 -6.25 2.64
C ILE A 159 -9.43 -5.59 3.56
N TYR A 160 -8.48 -4.85 2.99
CA TYR A 160 -7.56 -4.02 3.75
C TYR A 160 -7.77 -2.55 3.40
N ARG A 161 -7.67 -1.68 4.39
CA ARG A 161 -7.70 -0.23 4.16
C ARG A 161 -6.81 0.50 5.15
N SER A 162 -6.00 1.44 4.66
CA SER A 162 -5.11 2.24 5.49
C SER A 162 -4.48 3.39 4.72
N ARG A 163 -3.99 4.39 5.46
CA ARG A 163 -3.03 5.36 4.94
C ARG A 163 -1.68 4.72 4.67
N CYS A 164 -0.96 5.29 3.71
CA CYS A 164 0.41 4.91 3.45
C CYS A 164 1.39 5.47 4.49
N VAL A 165 2.38 4.66 4.87
CA VAL A 165 3.57 5.05 5.61
C VAL A 165 4.66 5.45 4.61
N TYR A 166 5.16 6.67 4.73
CA TYR A 166 6.15 7.22 3.80
C TYR A 166 7.57 7.07 4.33
N ARG A 167 8.43 6.35 3.61
CA ARG A 167 9.81 6.06 4.01
C ARG A 167 10.75 6.18 2.81
N ASN A 168 12.03 6.40 3.06
CA ASN A 168 13.04 6.37 2.00
C ASN A 168 13.23 4.94 1.46
N ASP A 169 13.17 3.95 2.36
CA ASP A 169 13.33 2.54 2.02
C ASP A 169 12.08 1.72 2.37
N LYS A 170 11.74 0.76 1.50
CA LYS A 170 10.64 -0.20 1.72
C LYS A 170 11.15 -1.40 2.52
N VAL A 171 11.48 -1.17 3.80
CA VAL A 171 11.91 -2.21 4.74
C VAL A 171 10.91 -2.37 5.87
N LEU A 172 10.33 -3.56 6.00
CA LEU A 172 9.43 -3.89 7.10
C LEU A 172 10.12 -4.81 8.12
N VAL A 173 9.97 -4.48 9.40
CA VAL A 173 10.45 -5.27 10.52
C VAL A 173 9.26 -5.81 11.31
N GLY A 174 9.14 -7.14 11.31
CA GLY A 174 8.12 -7.89 12.06
C GLY A 174 8.71 -8.68 13.21
N THR A 175 7.84 -9.06 14.16
CA THR A 175 8.20 -9.96 15.28
C THR A 175 7.45 -11.27 15.15
N PRO A 176 7.86 -12.17 14.23
CA PRO A 176 7.17 -13.43 14.04
C PRO A 176 7.35 -14.37 15.24
N PRO A 177 6.46 -15.37 15.44
CA PRO A 177 6.54 -16.27 16.58
C PRO A 177 7.84 -17.11 16.59
N PRO A 178 8.28 -17.65 17.73
CA PRO A 178 9.57 -18.35 17.86
C PRO A 178 9.77 -19.55 16.92
N ASN A 179 8.68 -20.20 16.50
CA ASN A 179 8.64 -21.36 15.60
C ASN A 179 8.48 -20.98 14.12
N PHE A 180 8.47 -19.68 13.81
CA PHE A 180 8.33 -19.19 12.44
C PHE A 180 9.44 -19.73 11.53
N ASN A 181 9.04 -20.18 10.34
CA ASN A 181 9.95 -20.73 9.35
C ASN A 181 9.99 -19.82 8.12
N PHE A 182 11.08 -19.04 8.01
CA PHE A 182 11.32 -18.14 6.88
C PHE A 182 11.40 -18.83 5.50
N TYR A 183 11.59 -20.15 5.47
CA TYR A 183 11.65 -20.94 4.24
C TYR A 183 10.29 -21.52 3.81
N LYS A 184 9.23 -21.27 4.59
CA LYS A 184 7.87 -21.70 4.25
C LYS A 184 6.98 -20.48 4.11
N MET A 185 6.24 -20.40 3.00
CA MET A 185 5.13 -19.48 2.87
C MET A 185 4.04 -19.90 3.86
N SER A 186 3.94 -19.16 4.96
CA SER A 186 2.93 -19.37 6.01
C SER A 186 1.95 -18.19 6.05
N HIS A 187 0.81 -18.39 6.70
CA HIS A 187 -0.19 -17.33 6.90
C HIS A 187 0.40 -16.16 7.71
N GLU A 188 1.27 -16.44 8.67
CA GLU A 188 1.95 -15.42 9.47
C GLU A 188 2.93 -14.58 8.63
N LEU A 189 3.62 -15.20 7.66
CA LEU A 189 4.49 -14.47 6.74
C LEU A 189 3.65 -13.56 5.85
N ARG A 190 2.54 -14.08 5.32
CA ARG A 190 1.59 -13.32 4.49
C ARG A 190 1.05 -12.11 5.25
N ASN A 191 0.58 -12.30 6.49
CA ASN A 191 0.09 -11.20 7.32
C ASN A 191 1.15 -10.12 7.57
N LEU A 192 2.38 -10.52 7.86
CA LEU A 192 3.48 -9.57 8.05
C LEU A 192 3.74 -8.79 6.75
N VAL A 193 3.85 -9.49 5.62
CA VAL A 193 4.16 -8.91 4.31
C VAL A 193 3.06 -7.96 3.82
N ASN A 194 1.79 -8.31 4.04
CA ASN A 194 0.64 -7.58 3.52
C ASN A 194 0.65 -6.10 3.91
N TRP A 195 0.90 -5.77 5.18
CA TRP A 195 0.93 -4.36 5.60
C TRP A 195 2.05 -3.56 4.94
N GLY A 196 3.26 -4.13 4.90
CA GLY A 196 4.41 -3.45 4.32
C GLY A 196 4.29 -3.22 2.82
N GLN A 197 3.82 -4.24 2.10
CA GLN A 197 3.76 -4.18 0.64
C GLN A 197 2.64 -3.27 0.12
N TYR A 198 1.52 -3.21 0.83
CA TYR A 198 0.37 -2.42 0.41
C TYR A 198 0.52 -0.96 0.80
N PHE A 199 1.14 -0.68 1.95
CA PHE A 199 1.02 0.64 2.56
C PHE A 199 2.36 1.34 2.81
N ILE A 200 3.53 0.76 2.52
CA ILE A 200 4.78 1.55 2.52
C ILE A 200 4.95 2.17 1.13
N LYS A 201 5.17 3.50 1.08
CA LYS A 201 5.53 4.21 -0.15
C LYS A 201 6.82 5.01 0.01
N PRO A 202 7.58 5.21 -1.09
CA PRO A 202 8.69 6.16 -1.11
C PRO A 202 8.27 7.57 -0.65
N VAL A 203 9.13 8.24 0.14
CA VAL A 203 8.86 9.59 0.68
C VAL A 203 8.58 10.65 -0.39
N ARG A 204 9.09 10.45 -1.61
CA ARG A 204 8.81 11.32 -2.76
C ARG A 204 7.32 11.40 -3.12
N PHE A 205 6.50 10.47 -2.63
CA PHE A 205 5.06 10.43 -2.80
C PHE A 205 4.28 10.93 -1.58
N SER A 206 4.95 11.46 -0.56
CA SER A 206 4.29 11.88 0.70
C SER A 206 3.26 12.98 0.51
N HIS A 207 3.41 13.83 -0.52
CA HIS A 207 2.43 14.85 -0.87
C HIS A 207 1.08 14.28 -1.33
N GLN A 208 1.04 13.00 -1.72
CA GLN A 208 -0.17 12.35 -2.19
C GLN A 208 -1.11 11.92 -1.06
N LYS A 209 -0.66 11.97 0.22
CA LYS A 209 -1.44 11.58 1.41
C LYS A 209 -2.37 10.39 1.17
N GLU A 210 -1.81 9.33 0.60
CA GLU A 210 -2.58 8.28 -0.04
C GLU A 210 -3.24 7.37 1.00
N TYR A 211 -4.53 7.15 0.80
CA TYR A 211 -5.32 6.14 1.47
C TYR A 211 -5.69 5.06 0.46
N ARG A 212 -5.39 3.80 0.79
CA ARG A 212 -5.63 2.66 -0.10
C ARG A 212 -6.75 1.79 0.43
N PHE A 213 -7.61 1.37 -0.48
CA PHE A 213 -8.44 0.19 -0.33
C PHE A 213 -7.82 -0.95 -1.14
N ILE A 214 -7.76 -2.13 -0.53
CA ILE A 214 -7.21 -3.35 -1.12
C ILE A 214 -8.26 -4.44 -0.97
N TRP A 215 -8.63 -5.08 -2.08
CA TRP A 215 -9.45 -6.29 -2.09
C TRP A 215 -8.59 -7.43 -2.59
N GLU A 216 -8.33 -8.38 -1.70
CA GLU A 216 -7.50 -9.55 -1.98
C GLU A 216 -8.37 -10.67 -2.56
N LEU A 217 -7.93 -11.27 -3.65
CA LEU A 217 -8.57 -12.40 -4.33
C LEU A 217 -7.80 -13.71 -4.07
N ASP A 218 -8.43 -14.83 -4.40
CA ASP A 218 -7.77 -16.15 -4.34
C ASP A 218 -6.85 -16.41 -5.55
N GLU A 219 -7.03 -15.67 -6.64
CA GLU A 219 -6.29 -15.83 -7.90
C GLU A 219 -5.47 -14.58 -8.24
N ASP A 220 -4.35 -14.80 -8.92
CA ASP A 220 -3.53 -13.70 -9.44
C ASP A 220 -4.26 -12.95 -10.56
N ILE A 221 -4.08 -11.62 -10.56
CA ILE A 221 -4.65 -10.69 -11.50
C ILE A 221 -3.58 -9.71 -12.01
N ASP A 222 -3.61 -9.46 -13.31
CA ASP A 222 -2.62 -8.60 -13.96
C ASP A 222 -3.21 -7.26 -14.43
N GLU A 223 -4.50 -7.26 -14.74
CA GLU A 223 -5.17 -6.17 -15.44
C GLU A 223 -6.18 -5.46 -14.53
N PRO A 224 -6.36 -4.14 -14.72
CA PRO A 224 -7.37 -3.40 -14.00
C PRO A 224 -8.77 -3.92 -14.32
N PHE A 225 -9.68 -3.76 -13.38
CA PHE A 225 -11.06 -4.22 -13.52
C PHE A 225 -12.03 -3.04 -13.52
N LEU A 226 -12.79 -2.92 -14.61
CA LEU A 226 -13.90 -1.98 -14.71
C LEU A 226 -15.18 -2.68 -14.29
N MET A 227 -15.80 -2.21 -13.21
CA MET A 227 -17.00 -2.81 -12.62
C MET A 227 -18.13 -1.81 -12.46
N LYS A 228 -19.35 -2.31 -12.35
CA LYS A 228 -20.54 -1.53 -11.97
C LYS A 228 -20.97 -1.88 -10.55
N CYS A 229 -20.88 -0.90 -9.65
CA CYS A 229 -21.25 -1.00 -8.25
C CYS A 229 -22.13 0.19 -7.83
N PRO A 230 -23.41 0.25 -8.28
CA PRO A 230 -24.29 1.36 -7.95
C PRO A 230 -24.47 1.58 -6.45
N GLU A 231 -24.39 0.52 -5.63
CA GLU A 231 -24.48 0.58 -4.17
C GLU A 231 -23.34 1.38 -3.54
N ALA A 232 -22.16 1.44 -4.19
CA ALA A 232 -21.03 2.21 -3.68
C ALA A 232 -21.30 3.73 -3.72
N VAL A 233 -22.21 4.18 -4.60
CA VAL A 233 -22.57 5.60 -4.75
C VAL A 233 -23.24 6.14 -3.49
N GLU A 234 -23.96 5.30 -2.74
CA GLU A 234 -24.65 5.70 -1.49
C GLU A 234 -23.69 6.18 -0.40
N TYR A 235 -22.41 5.79 -0.49
CA TYR A 235 -21.36 6.15 0.46
C TYR A 235 -20.48 7.30 -0.04
N CYS A 236 -20.92 8.01 -1.08
CA CYS A 236 -20.15 9.05 -1.73
C CYS A 236 -20.99 10.30 -2.01
N SER A 237 -20.32 11.45 -2.06
CA SER A 237 -20.94 12.73 -2.40
C SER A 237 -20.08 13.53 -3.37
N ARG A 238 -20.75 14.41 -4.11
CA ARG A 238 -20.09 15.43 -4.93
C ARG A 238 -19.78 16.68 -4.11
N PRO A 239 -18.79 17.48 -4.51
CA PRO A 239 -18.63 18.83 -3.97
C PRO A 239 -19.91 19.64 -4.13
N ALA A 240 -20.30 20.34 -3.07
CA ALA A 240 -21.31 21.38 -3.17
C ALA A 240 -20.65 22.61 -3.83
N TYR A 241 -21.10 22.96 -5.03
CA TYR A 241 -20.70 24.17 -5.74
C TYR A 241 -21.69 25.30 -5.47
#